data_AF-A0A8H9LG20-F1
#
_entry.id   AF-A0A8H9LG20-F1
#
_cell.length_a   1.000
_cell.length_b   1.000
_cell.length_c   1.000
_cell.angle_alpha   90.00
_cell.angle_beta   90.00
_cell.angle_gamma   90.00
#
_symmetry.space_group_name_H-M   'P 1'
#
loop_
_entity.id
_entity.type
_entity.pdbx_description
1 polymer ?
#
loop_
_entity_poly.entity_id
_entity_poly.type
_entity_poly.pdbx_seq_one_letter_code
_entity_poly.pdbx_strand_id
1 'polypeptide(L)'
;MPVAAVAVVAAAVGTGPVIAAVRGDQALPDRTAEQLLADVARTWQSGRMPPMSGTIVETASLGLPSLPGLTGLSGGPGPSAASAASLLSGSHQLKIWYAGEDRFRLMLPGEMSETDVVADGDTVWLWDSAANKATRLTAPAAPGGGHSGGPGGGHSGGPEGGFPLRPGPASPYATPEQAARQALKAAGSDTAISVGDDVTVAGRAAYQIVLTPTSADSLIKDVRVALDGEKLMPLRVQVYTKGAAEPAFEVGFESLSFTAPAPENFSFTPPAGAKVEQETATPPVGHRPEAVAEAHDRGSVVGSGWDSVLVTSLPEAPVRDVPAQQQDGKGPDGLDVAALLDGLKGAATPVSGQWGSGRLLRTKVVSILITDDGRLLAGAVTPEALYRAAGVKG
;
A
#
# COMPACT_ATOMS: atom_id res chain seq x y z
N MET A 1 -1.19 -17.59 -1.72
CA MET A 1 -0.53 -17.10 -0.49
C MET A 1 -0.94 -15.65 -0.32
N PRO A 2 -1.74 -15.24 0.69
CA PRO A 2 -2.13 -13.86 0.74
C PRO A 2 -0.97 -13.07 1.36
N VAL A 3 -0.19 -12.42 0.49
CA VAL A 3 0.54 -11.21 0.86
C VAL A 3 -0.55 -10.20 1.21
N ALA A 4 -0.85 -10.09 2.50
CA ALA A 4 -1.87 -9.18 2.99
C ALA A 4 -1.39 -7.74 2.76
N ALA A 5 -2.23 -6.99 2.05
CA ALA A 5 -2.03 -5.63 1.62
C ALA A 5 -1.76 -4.69 2.80
N VAL A 6 -0.63 -3.99 2.75
CA VAL A 6 -0.46 -2.72 3.46
C VAL A 6 -1.14 -1.66 2.58
N ALA A 7 -2.42 -1.41 2.82
CA ALA A 7 -3.13 -0.30 2.21
C ALA A 7 -2.94 0.94 3.10
N VAL A 8 -1.94 1.76 2.77
CA VAL A 8 -1.78 3.10 3.33
C VAL A 8 -2.25 4.07 2.26
N VAL A 9 -3.38 4.72 2.53
CA VAL A 9 -3.82 5.90 1.77
C VAL A 9 -3.01 7.07 2.31
N ALA A 10 -2.13 7.62 1.49
CA ALA A 10 -1.43 8.88 1.71
C ALA A 10 -2.02 9.97 0.80
N ALA A 11 -1.75 11.26 1.06
CA ALA A 11 -1.61 12.33 0.07
C ALA A 11 -1.19 13.63 0.77
N ALA A 12 -0.65 14.52 -0.06
CA ALA A 12 -0.40 15.96 0.10
C ALA A 12 1.04 16.39 0.44
N VAL A 13 1.51 17.38 -0.32
CA VAL A 13 2.90 17.67 -0.72
C VAL A 13 3.60 18.63 0.24
N GLY A 14 4.89 18.40 0.48
CA GLY A 14 5.82 19.41 0.96
C GLY A 14 7.28 18.94 0.82
N THR A 15 8.21 19.86 0.65
CA THR A 15 9.66 19.59 0.77
C THR A 15 9.99 19.31 2.23
N GLY A 16 9.74 18.08 2.66
CA GLY A 16 10.02 17.60 4.02
C GLY A 16 11.48 17.17 4.19
N PRO A 17 12.06 17.30 5.39
CA PRO A 17 13.38 16.76 5.69
C PRO A 17 13.36 15.23 5.60
N VAL A 18 14.37 14.64 4.96
CA VAL A 18 14.63 13.20 5.05
C VAL A 18 14.83 12.84 6.52
N ILE A 19 14.07 11.87 7.05
CA ILE A 19 14.21 11.43 8.44
C ILE A 19 15.53 10.66 8.56
N ALA A 20 16.59 11.37 8.92
CA ALA A 20 17.87 10.76 9.21
C ALA A 20 17.72 9.76 10.36
N ALA A 21 18.11 8.50 10.13
CA ALA A 21 18.22 7.52 11.20
C ALA A 21 19.40 7.92 12.10
N VAL A 22 19.10 8.47 13.27
CA VAL A 22 20.09 8.66 14.33
C VAL A 22 20.28 7.32 15.04
N ARG A 23 21.53 6.87 15.19
CA ARG A 23 21.84 5.71 16.06
C ARG A 23 21.31 6.02 17.46
N GLY A 24 20.53 5.11 18.03
CA GLY A 24 19.96 5.32 19.35
C GLY A 24 21.03 5.33 20.44
N ASP A 25 21.00 6.32 21.33
CA ASP A 25 21.85 6.35 22.54
C ASP A 25 21.39 5.36 23.61
N GLN A 26 20.15 4.86 23.50
CA GLN A 26 19.57 3.85 24.38
C GLN A 26 19.68 2.47 23.72
N ALA A 27 20.61 1.65 24.21
CA ALA A 27 20.75 0.27 23.77
C ALA A 27 19.52 -0.54 24.22
N LEU A 28 18.80 -1.13 23.26
CA LEU A 28 17.74 -2.08 23.55
C LEU A 28 18.36 -3.45 23.89
N PRO A 29 17.66 -4.30 24.66
CA PRO A 29 18.11 -5.67 24.88
C PRO A 29 18.29 -6.44 23.56
N ASP A 30 19.41 -7.13 23.39
CA ASP A 30 19.65 -7.94 22.18
C ASP A 30 18.52 -8.95 21.93
N ARG A 31 18.12 -9.05 20.65
CA ARG A 31 17.08 -9.96 20.16
C ARG A 31 17.49 -10.58 18.83
N THR A 32 17.26 -11.87 18.67
CA THR A 32 17.28 -12.50 17.34
C THR A 32 16.01 -12.16 16.56
N ALA A 33 16.02 -12.33 15.22
CA ALA A 33 14.83 -12.11 14.40
C ALA A 33 13.65 -13.01 14.82
N GLU A 34 13.94 -14.28 15.16
CA GLU A 34 12.91 -15.22 15.66
C GLU A 34 12.29 -14.74 16.97
N GLN A 35 13.12 -14.30 17.92
CA GLN A 35 12.65 -13.78 19.20
C GLN A 35 11.81 -12.51 19.01
N LEU A 36 12.29 -11.57 18.20
CA LEU A 36 11.59 -10.31 17.95
C LEU A 36 10.23 -10.55 17.27
N LEU A 37 10.16 -11.44 16.27
CA LEU A 37 8.89 -11.82 15.64
C LEU A 37 7.95 -12.53 16.60
N ALA A 38 8.46 -13.38 17.49
CA ALA A 38 7.65 -14.04 18.52
C ALA A 38 7.11 -13.02 19.54
N ASP A 39 7.93 -12.05 19.95
CA ASP A 39 7.54 -10.97 20.85
C ASP A 39 6.47 -10.06 20.21
N VAL A 40 6.59 -9.76 18.90
CA VAL A 40 5.55 -9.06 18.12
C VAL A 40 4.27 -9.89 18.13
N ALA A 41 4.31 -11.16 17.73
CA ALA A 41 3.13 -12.01 17.67
C ALA A 41 2.43 -12.14 19.04
N ARG A 42 3.19 -12.18 20.14
CA ARG A 42 2.67 -12.21 21.50
C ARG A 42 2.02 -10.89 21.90
N THR A 43 2.70 -9.77 21.65
CA THR A 43 2.22 -8.42 21.96
C THR A 43 0.92 -8.11 21.22
N TRP A 44 0.84 -8.53 19.96
CA TRP A 44 -0.24 -8.18 19.04
C TRP A 44 -1.29 -9.28 18.88
N GLN A 45 -1.27 -10.31 19.72
CA GLN A 45 -2.19 -11.45 19.63
C GLN A 45 -3.67 -11.04 19.70
N SER A 46 -4.00 -9.98 20.44
CA SER A 46 -5.37 -9.45 20.54
C SER A 46 -5.79 -8.57 19.35
N GLY A 47 -4.84 -8.19 18.49
CA GLY A 47 -5.05 -7.25 17.38
C GLY A 47 -5.27 -5.79 17.80
N ARG A 48 -5.23 -5.45 19.10
CA ARG A 48 -5.56 -4.10 19.59
C ARG A 48 -4.34 -3.18 19.60
N MET A 49 -4.38 -2.16 18.76
CA MET A 49 -3.40 -1.06 18.79
C MET A 49 -3.62 -0.14 19.99
N PRO A 50 -2.53 0.36 20.61
CA PRO A 50 -2.65 1.38 21.63
C PRO A 50 -3.24 2.64 20.98
N PRO A 51 -4.09 3.39 21.71
CA PRO A 51 -4.48 4.71 21.28
C PRO A 51 -3.25 5.56 21.01
N MET A 52 -3.28 6.34 19.92
CA MET A 52 -2.14 7.14 19.52
C MET A 52 -2.55 8.37 18.73
N SER A 53 -1.68 9.37 18.73
CA SER A 53 -1.68 10.44 17.75
C SER A 53 -0.27 10.70 17.24
N GLY A 54 -0.16 11.20 16.02
CA GLY A 54 1.14 11.45 15.45
C GLY A 54 1.08 12.06 14.06
N THR A 55 2.28 12.33 13.55
CA THR A 55 2.52 12.76 12.18
C THR A 55 3.31 11.68 11.47
N ILE A 56 2.80 11.22 10.34
CA ILE A 56 3.45 10.26 9.44
C ILE A 56 4.01 11.05 8.27
N VAL A 57 5.22 10.70 7.85
CA VAL A 57 5.81 11.19 6.61
C VAL A 57 6.06 9.99 5.70
N GLU A 58 5.64 10.11 4.46
CA GLU A 58 5.98 9.23 3.35
C GLU A 58 6.93 9.99 2.42
N THR A 59 7.93 9.29 1.88
CA THR A 59 8.82 9.81 0.84
C THR A 59 9.06 8.74 -0.21
N ALA A 60 8.73 9.04 -1.46
CA ALA A 60 8.92 8.19 -2.62
C ALA A 60 9.88 8.87 -3.61
N SER A 61 11.08 8.33 -3.72
CA SER A 61 12.15 8.76 -4.63
C SER A 61 12.43 7.70 -5.70
N LEU A 62 11.37 7.24 -6.37
CA LEU A 62 11.40 6.08 -7.27
C LEU A 62 12.17 6.32 -8.58
N GLY A 63 12.50 7.56 -8.91
CA GLY A 63 13.20 7.92 -10.16
C GLY A 63 12.32 7.74 -11.39
N LEU A 64 11.03 8.00 -11.28
CA LEU A 64 10.08 7.94 -12.39
C LEU A 64 10.35 9.10 -13.38
N PRO A 65 10.29 8.84 -14.70
CA PRO A 65 10.34 9.92 -15.69
C PRO A 65 9.08 10.80 -15.58
N SER A 66 9.19 12.07 -15.98
CA SER A 66 8.03 12.93 -16.16
C SER A 66 7.18 12.41 -17.32
N LEU A 67 6.01 11.83 -17.03
CA LEU A 67 5.08 11.37 -18.06
C LEU A 67 3.95 12.40 -18.23
N PRO A 68 3.67 12.86 -19.47
CA PRO A 68 2.47 13.65 -19.74
C PRO A 68 1.21 12.90 -19.27
N GLY A 69 0.34 13.56 -18.51
CA GLY A 69 -0.93 12.98 -18.02
C GLY A 69 -0.90 12.47 -16.57
N LEU A 70 0.26 12.12 -16.00
CA LEU A 70 0.36 11.83 -14.56
C LEU A 70 0.21 13.08 -13.69
N THR A 71 0.61 14.24 -14.22
CA THR A 71 0.55 15.54 -13.52
C THR A 71 -0.85 16.16 -13.50
N GLY A 72 -1.80 15.65 -14.29
CA GLY A 72 -3.19 16.11 -14.32
C GLY A 72 -4.10 15.40 -13.31
N LEU A 73 -3.55 14.43 -12.57
CA LEU A 73 -4.24 13.61 -11.58
C LEU A 73 -4.54 14.36 -10.27
N SER A 74 -3.95 15.55 -10.09
CA SER A 74 -4.06 16.37 -8.88
C SER A 74 -5.25 17.35 -8.86
N GLY A 75 -6.18 17.26 -9.82
CA GLY A 75 -7.24 18.26 -10.01
C GLY A 75 -8.68 17.74 -10.11
N GLY A 76 -8.92 16.45 -9.86
CA GLY A 76 -10.29 15.89 -9.87
C GLY A 76 -10.96 15.98 -8.49
N PRO A 77 -12.27 16.29 -8.40
CA PRO A 77 -12.97 16.29 -7.12
C PRO A 77 -13.21 14.84 -6.66
N GLY A 78 -12.56 14.43 -5.57
CA GLY A 78 -12.77 13.15 -4.88
C GLY A 78 -11.53 12.23 -4.82
N PRO A 79 -11.52 11.25 -3.89
CA PRO A 79 -10.48 10.23 -3.83
C PRO A 79 -10.62 9.29 -5.03
N SER A 80 -9.87 9.56 -6.08
CA SER A 80 -9.84 8.77 -7.31
C SER A 80 -8.56 7.93 -7.36
N ALA A 81 -8.49 6.93 -8.24
CA ALA A 81 -7.26 6.16 -8.48
C ALA A 81 -6.05 7.08 -8.84
N ALA A 82 -6.34 8.26 -9.38
CA ALA A 82 -5.42 9.36 -9.63
C ALA A 82 -4.71 9.87 -8.35
N SER A 83 -5.42 9.91 -7.23
CA SER A 83 -4.94 10.33 -5.90
C SER A 83 -4.02 9.30 -5.25
N ALA A 84 -4.17 8.01 -5.59
CA ALA A 84 -3.30 6.94 -5.10
C ALA A 84 -1.99 6.84 -5.90
N ALA A 85 -2.03 7.15 -7.20
CA ALA A 85 -0.85 7.15 -8.06
C ALA A 85 0.12 8.32 -7.75
N SER A 86 -0.37 9.45 -7.27
CA SER A 86 0.47 10.60 -6.90
C SER A 86 1.35 10.35 -5.67
N LEU A 87 0.95 9.42 -4.79
CA LEU A 87 1.69 9.00 -3.59
C LEU A 87 2.98 8.27 -3.89
N LEU A 88 3.03 7.67 -5.08
CA LEU A 88 4.19 6.95 -5.58
C LEU A 88 5.32 7.92 -5.99
N SER A 89 5.14 9.24 -5.82
CA SER A 89 6.15 10.24 -6.13
C SER A 89 6.13 11.41 -5.16
N GLY A 90 7.29 11.78 -4.61
CA GLY A 90 7.44 12.96 -3.76
C GLY A 90 7.32 12.63 -2.27
N SER A 91 7.05 13.65 -1.45
CA SER A 91 6.94 13.51 0.00
C SER A 91 5.56 13.94 0.46
N HIS A 92 4.97 13.14 1.35
CA HIS A 92 3.64 13.38 1.89
C HIS A 92 3.63 13.35 3.41
N GLN A 93 2.88 14.27 4.02
CA GLN A 93 2.68 14.29 5.46
C GLN A 93 1.23 13.96 5.77
N LEU A 94 1.00 13.15 6.80
CA LEU A 94 -0.32 12.79 7.29
C LEU A 94 -0.37 12.95 8.80
N LYS A 95 -1.53 13.34 9.32
CA LYS A 95 -1.80 13.32 10.76
C LYS A 95 -2.77 12.21 11.07
N ILE A 96 -2.47 11.46 12.13
CA ILE A 96 -3.28 10.34 12.59
C ILE A 96 -3.70 10.57 14.04
N TRP A 97 -4.95 10.23 14.32
CA TRP A 97 -5.48 10.01 15.67
C TRP A 97 -6.20 8.68 15.66
N TYR A 98 -5.89 7.82 16.61
CA TYR A 98 -6.45 6.47 16.70
C TYR A 98 -6.83 6.17 18.14
N ALA A 99 -8.04 5.67 18.35
CA ALA A 99 -8.54 5.20 19.64
C ALA A 99 -9.33 3.88 19.55
N GLY A 100 -9.40 3.28 18.36
CA GLY A 100 -10.12 2.03 18.08
C GLY A 100 -10.45 1.88 16.59
N GLU A 101 -10.96 0.72 16.20
CA GLU A 101 -11.38 0.44 14.82
C GLU A 101 -12.52 1.36 14.35
N ASP A 102 -13.35 1.81 15.28
CA ASP A 102 -14.52 2.68 15.10
C ASP A 102 -14.23 4.15 15.45
N ARG A 103 -13.01 4.47 15.89
CA ARG A 103 -12.61 5.82 16.31
C ARG A 103 -11.21 6.13 15.82
N PHE A 104 -11.15 6.69 14.63
CA PHE A 104 -9.91 7.17 14.04
C PHE A 104 -10.12 8.42 13.19
N ARG A 105 -9.07 9.21 13.03
CA ARG A 105 -8.99 10.30 12.06
C ARG A 105 -7.67 10.23 11.33
N LEU A 106 -7.74 10.31 10.01
CA LEU A 106 -6.61 10.54 9.13
C LEU A 106 -6.83 11.88 8.45
N MET A 107 -5.82 12.74 8.45
CA MET A 107 -5.89 14.08 7.87
C MET A 107 -4.66 14.29 6.98
N LEU A 108 -4.92 14.70 5.75
CA LEU A 108 -3.94 14.93 4.69
C LEU A 108 -3.92 16.44 4.40
N PRO A 109 -2.95 17.20 4.94
CA PRO A 109 -2.84 18.64 4.74
C PRO A 109 -2.35 19.00 3.32
N GLY A 110 -3.15 19.74 2.56
CA GLY A 110 -2.71 20.47 1.36
C GLY A 110 -2.21 21.89 1.68
N GLU A 111 -1.68 22.61 0.68
CA GLU A 111 -1.14 23.97 0.88
C GLU A 111 -2.18 24.96 1.43
N MET A 112 -3.43 24.83 0.96
CA MET A 112 -4.58 25.64 1.37
C MET A 112 -5.85 24.80 1.50
N SER A 113 -5.69 23.49 1.65
CA SER A 113 -6.79 22.53 1.74
C SER A 113 -6.45 21.40 2.68
N GLU A 114 -7.43 20.57 3.01
CA GLU A 114 -7.23 19.31 3.72
C GLU A 114 -8.18 18.25 3.16
N THR A 115 -7.76 17.00 3.27
CA THR A 115 -8.61 15.84 3.04
C THR A 115 -8.60 14.96 4.28
N ASP A 116 -9.78 14.67 4.80
CA ASP A 116 -9.91 13.93 6.06
C ASP A 116 -10.77 12.69 5.89
N VAL A 117 -10.36 11.63 6.58
CA VAL A 117 -11.18 10.45 6.85
C VAL A 117 -11.40 10.40 8.35
N VAL A 118 -12.65 10.49 8.78
CA VAL A 118 -13.00 10.50 10.20
C VAL A 118 -14.01 9.38 10.47
N ALA A 119 -13.67 8.44 11.34
CA ALA A 119 -14.57 7.43 11.85
C ALA A 119 -15.02 7.78 13.27
N ASP A 120 -16.33 7.77 13.48
CA ASP A 120 -16.99 7.97 14.76
C ASP A 120 -18.13 6.96 14.91
N GLY A 121 -17.82 5.83 15.53
CA GLY A 121 -18.73 4.68 15.64
C GLY A 121 -19.03 4.08 14.27
N ASP A 122 -20.32 4.01 13.93
CA ASP A 122 -20.80 3.43 12.66
C ASP A 122 -20.82 4.42 11.49
N THR A 123 -20.35 5.65 11.71
CA THR A 123 -20.29 6.69 10.67
C THR A 123 -18.86 6.97 10.29
N VAL A 124 -18.58 6.93 8.98
CA VAL A 124 -17.32 7.42 8.42
C VAL A 124 -17.62 8.66 7.58
N TRP A 125 -16.83 9.71 7.76
CA TRP A 125 -16.88 10.92 6.96
C TRP A 125 -15.62 11.02 6.10
N LEU A 126 -15.83 11.32 4.82
CA LEU A 126 -14.80 11.81 3.93
C LEU A 126 -15.00 13.31 3.74
N TRP A 127 -13.97 14.10 3.98
CA TRP A 127 -14.01 15.55 3.85
C TRP A 127 -12.98 16.00 2.81
N ASP A 128 -13.40 16.86 1.90
CA ASP A 128 -12.54 17.57 0.96
C ASP A 128 -12.82 19.06 1.10
N SER A 129 -11.87 19.79 1.68
CA SER A 129 -12.05 21.21 1.95
C SER A 129 -11.94 22.07 0.69
N ALA A 130 -11.21 21.62 -0.33
CA ALA A 130 -11.07 22.35 -1.59
C ALA A 130 -12.39 22.31 -2.38
N ALA A 131 -13.05 21.15 -2.39
CA ALA A 131 -14.38 20.98 -2.96
C ALA A 131 -15.51 21.47 -2.03
N ASN A 132 -15.19 21.82 -0.78
CA ASN A 132 -16.16 22.10 0.29
C ASN A 132 -17.24 21.00 0.37
N LYS A 133 -16.80 19.74 0.37
CA LYS A 133 -17.66 18.56 0.24
C LYS A 133 -17.43 17.57 1.37
N ALA A 134 -18.51 17.16 2.03
CA ALA A 134 -18.51 16.10 3.02
C ALA A 134 -19.32 14.90 2.49
N THR A 135 -18.73 13.71 2.50
CA THR A 135 -19.40 12.46 2.13
C THR A 135 -19.54 11.60 3.36
N ARG A 136 -20.79 11.30 3.74
CA ARG A 136 -21.10 10.39 4.83
C ARG A 136 -21.20 8.97 4.29
N LEU A 137 -20.32 8.10 4.76
CA LEU A 137 -20.37 6.67 4.52
C LEU A 137 -21.08 5.99 5.69
N THR A 138 -22.13 5.24 5.38
CA THR A 138 -22.84 4.37 6.34
C THR A 138 -22.68 2.91 5.96
N ALA A 139 -22.50 2.02 6.94
CA ALA A 139 -22.52 0.58 6.69
C ALA A 139 -23.87 0.14 6.09
N PRO A 140 -23.92 -0.88 5.21
CA PRO A 140 -25.20 -1.41 4.73
C PRO A 140 -26.01 -1.92 5.91
N ALA A 141 -27.31 -1.62 5.92
CA ALA A 141 -28.22 -2.29 6.85
C ALA A 141 -28.13 -3.80 6.62
N ALA A 142 -27.85 -4.56 7.68
CA ALA A 142 -27.98 -6.01 7.63
C ALA A 142 -29.41 -6.33 7.14
N PRO A 143 -29.59 -7.25 6.17
CA PRO A 143 -30.94 -7.62 5.75
C PRO A 143 -31.72 -8.07 6.98
N GLY A 144 -32.79 -7.33 7.29
CA GLY A 144 -33.61 -7.57 8.47
C GLY A 144 -34.05 -9.02 8.51
N GLY A 145 -33.62 -9.73 9.56
CA GLY A 145 -34.07 -11.08 9.87
C GLY A 145 -35.57 -11.06 10.15
N GLY A 146 -36.37 -11.31 9.12
CA GLY A 146 -37.79 -11.57 9.26
C GLY A 146 -37.99 -12.80 10.14
N HIS A 147 -38.52 -12.60 11.33
CA HIS A 147 -39.01 -13.66 12.19
C HIS A 147 -40.22 -14.34 11.54
N SER A 148 -40.05 -15.59 11.10
CA SER A 148 -41.13 -16.58 11.10
C SER A 148 -40.59 -17.86 11.75
N GLY A 149 -41.24 -18.26 12.84
CA GLY A 149 -40.77 -19.32 13.72
C GLY A 149 -40.92 -20.72 13.14
N GLY A 150 -39.92 -21.56 13.42
CA GLY A 150 -39.98 -23.02 13.34
C GLY A 150 -39.02 -23.61 14.38
N PRO A 151 -39.41 -24.61 15.18
CA PRO A 151 -38.54 -25.14 16.23
C PRO A 151 -37.63 -26.24 15.67
N GLY A 152 -36.32 -26.12 15.90
CA GLY A 152 -35.41 -27.27 15.88
C GLY A 152 -34.07 -27.03 15.18
N GLY A 153 -32.97 -27.27 15.92
CA GLY A 153 -31.64 -27.52 15.36
C GLY A 153 -30.61 -26.42 15.67
N GLY A 154 -29.86 -26.58 16.75
CA GLY A 154 -28.77 -25.69 17.12
C GLY A 154 -27.56 -25.84 16.18
N HIS A 155 -27.21 -24.75 15.52
CA HIS A 155 -25.85 -24.43 15.07
C HIS A 155 -25.69 -22.91 15.13
N SER A 156 -25.12 -22.40 16.22
CA SER A 156 -24.77 -20.99 16.40
C SER A 156 -23.46 -20.68 15.68
N GLY A 157 -23.55 -19.96 14.57
CA GLY A 157 -22.40 -19.46 13.81
C GLY A 157 -22.89 -18.55 12.68
N GLY A 158 -23.56 -17.45 13.04
CA GLY A 158 -23.99 -16.44 12.07
C GLY A 158 -22.80 -15.60 11.58
N PRO A 159 -22.84 -15.09 10.34
CA PRO A 159 -21.83 -14.16 9.84
C PRO A 159 -22.11 -12.76 10.40
N GLU A 160 -21.38 -12.37 11.44
CA GLU A 160 -21.38 -10.98 11.90
C GLU A 160 -20.57 -10.11 10.92
N GLY A 161 -21.26 -9.13 10.33
CA GLY A 161 -20.67 -8.09 9.51
C GLY A 161 -19.72 -7.23 10.34
N GLY A 162 -18.44 -7.31 10.01
CA GLY A 162 -17.40 -6.43 10.51
C GLY A 162 -16.37 -6.23 9.40
N PHE A 163 -15.72 -5.07 9.38
CA PHE A 163 -14.69 -4.71 8.41
C PHE A 163 -13.57 -5.78 8.33
N PRO A 164 -13.01 -6.05 7.13
CA PRO A 164 -11.98 -7.08 6.96
C PRO A 164 -10.61 -6.54 7.38
N LEU A 165 -10.40 -6.36 8.68
CA LEU A 165 -9.08 -6.18 9.29
C LEU A 165 -8.80 -7.21 10.39
N ARG A 166 -9.70 -8.16 10.63
CA ARG A 166 -9.41 -9.26 11.56
C ARG A 166 -8.22 -10.06 11.03
N PRO A 167 -7.11 -10.18 11.79
CA PRO A 167 -6.17 -11.27 11.57
C PRO A 167 -7.00 -12.55 11.55
N GLY A 168 -6.84 -13.36 10.50
CA GLY A 168 -7.48 -14.68 10.47
C GLY A 168 -7.16 -15.41 11.77
N PRO A 169 -8.09 -16.21 12.33
CA PRO A 169 -7.85 -16.88 13.59
C PRO A 169 -6.52 -17.61 13.50
N ALA A 170 -5.56 -17.22 14.35
CA ALA A 170 -4.35 -18.00 14.55
C ALA A 170 -4.81 -19.43 14.77
N SER A 171 -4.19 -20.39 14.06
CA SER A 171 -4.46 -21.80 14.31
C SER A 171 -4.41 -22.01 15.82
N PRO A 172 -5.44 -22.58 16.47
CA PRO A 172 -5.53 -22.68 17.93
C PRO A 172 -4.39 -23.50 18.58
N TYR A 173 -3.43 -23.96 17.77
CA TYR A 173 -2.28 -24.77 18.16
C TYR A 173 -0.91 -24.12 17.84
N ALA A 174 -0.85 -22.88 17.35
CA ALA A 174 0.42 -22.20 17.07
C ALA A 174 0.78 -21.22 18.20
N THR A 175 1.84 -21.54 18.93
CA THR A 175 2.50 -20.58 19.85
C THR A 175 3.09 -19.40 19.06
N PRO A 176 3.26 -18.20 19.65
CA PRO A 176 3.93 -17.08 18.99
C PRO A 176 5.31 -17.46 18.42
N GLU A 177 6.05 -18.33 19.11
CA GLU A 177 7.35 -18.85 18.67
C GLU A 177 7.20 -19.73 17.41
N GLN A 178 6.18 -20.58 17.35
CA GLN A 178 5.88 -21.37 16.16
C GLN A 178 5.40 -20.50 15.00
N ALA A 179 4.58 -19.47 15.27
CA ALA A 179 4.14 -18.51 14.27
C ALA A 179 5.32 -17.70 13.70
N ALA A 180 6.24 -17.27 14.55
CA ALA A 180 7.48 -16.59 14.15
C ALA A 180 8.36 -17.49 13.28
N ARG A 181 8.60 -18.74 13.69
CA ARG A 181 9.32 -19.73 12.87
C ARG A 181 8.65 -19.97 11.54
N GLN A 182 7.32 -20.02 11.52
CA GLN A 182 6.56 -20.21 10.29
C GLN A 182 6.64 -18.97 9.39
N ALA A 183 6.61 -17.75 9.94
CA ALA A 183 6.80 -16.52 9.19
C ALA A 183 8.21 -16.45 8.57
N LEU A 184 9.25 -16.78 9.35
CA LEU A 184 10.62 -16.90 8.85
C LEU A 184 10.74 -17.96 7.74
N LYS A 185 10.09 -19.11 7.92
CA LYS A 185 10.05 -20.17 6.90
C LYS A 185 9.27 -19.74 5.65
N ALA A 186 8.19 -18.98 5.82
CA ALA A 186 7.36 -18.48 4.73
C ALA A 186 8.07 -17.41 3.90
N ALA A 187 9.01 -16.68 4.50
CA ALA A 187 9.92 -15.79 3.77
C ALA A 187 10.86 -16.51 2.79
N GLY A 188 10.90 -17.86 2.85
CA GLY A 188 11.59 -18.70 1.87
C GLY A 188 13.10 -18.64 1.96
N SER A 189 13.78 -19.21 0.96
CA SER A 189 15.23 -19.12 0.78
C SER A 189 15.65 -17.89 -0.03
N ASP A 190 14.68 -17.14 -0.56
CA ASP A 190 14.86 -15.93 -1.35
C ASP A 190 14.99 -14.66 -0.49
N THR A 191 14.73 -14.76 0.82
CA THR A 191 14.84 -13.65 1.77
C THR A 191 15.67 -14.03 3.00
N ALA A 192 16.74 -13.29 3.28
CA ALA A 192 17.42 -13.34 4.56
C ALA A 192 16.79 -12.32 5.53
N ILE A 193 16.47 -12.74 6.75
CA ILE A 193 15.87 -11.88 7.79
C ILE A 193 16.86 -11.76 8.94
N SER A 194 17.20 -10.53 9.31
CA SER A 194 18.11 -10.22 10.43
C SER A 194 17.58 -9.07 11.28
N VAL A 195 18.19 -8.88 12.45
CA VAL A 195 18.02 -7.66 13.26
C VAL A 195 19.25 -6.78 13.03
N GLY A 196 19.04 -5.55 12.60
CA GLY A 196 20.08 -4.54 12.42
C GLY A 196 20.33 -3.74 13.70
N ASP A 197 21.18 -2.72 13.60
CA ASP A 197 21.42 -1.77 14.70
C ASP A 197 20.10 -1.11 15.16
N ASP A 198 20.00 -0.84 16.46
CA ASP A 198 18.91 -0.05 17.03
C ASP A 198 18.89 1.36 16.45
N VAL A 199 17.68 1.85 16.20
CA VAL A 199 17.44 3.17 15.60
C VAL A 199 16.49 3.99 16.47
N THR A 200 16.53 5.31 16.33
CA THR A 200 15.51 6.18 16.92
C THR A 200 14.51 6.61 15.84
N VAL A 201 13.22 6.47 16.12
CA VAL A 201 12.11 6.94 15.27
C VAL A 201 11.12 7.72 16.11
N ALA A 202 10.75 8.94 15.69
CA ALA A 202 9.85 9.83 16.44
C ALA A 202 10.26 10.00 17.93
N GLY A 203 11.57 10.06 18.21
CA GLY A 203 12.11 10.17 19.57
C GLY A 203 12.07 8.89 20.41
N ARG A 204 11.77 7.73 19.80
CA ARG A 204 11.65 6.44 20.48
C ARG A 204 12.70 5.46 19.97
N ALA A 205 13.37 4.76 20.88
CA ALA A 205 14.28 3.67 20.53
C ALA A 205 13.48 2.52 19.89
N ALA A 206 14.02 1.92 18.83
CA ALA A 206 13.35 0.92 18.03
C ALA A 206 14.32 -0.16 17.53
N TYR A 207 13.87 -1.41 17.61
CA TYR A 207 14.53 -2.53 16.94
C TYR A 207 14.35 -2.40 15.43
N GLN A 208 15.29 -2.89 14.63
CA GLN A 208 15.18 -2.85 13.18
C GLN A 208 15.23 -4.26 12.58
N ILE A 209 14.11 -4.73 12.03
CA ILE A 209 14.10 -5.94 11.18
C ILE A 209 14.59 -5.55 9.79
N VAL A 210 15.54 -6.31 9.25
CA VAL A 210 16.09 -6.14 7.90
C VAL A 210 15.76 -7.38 7.08
N LEU A 211 15.09 -7.17 5.95
CA LEU A 211 14.76 -8.19 4.96
C LEU A 211 15.62 -7.97 3.72
N THR A 212 16.49 -8.93 3.42
CA THR A 212 17.47 -8.83 2.34
C THR A 212 17.17 -9.89 1.27
N PRO A 213 16.82 -9.49 0.04
CA PRO A 213 16.73 -10.43 -1.07
C PRO A 213 18.05 -11.19 -1.27
N THR A 214 18.00 -12.51 -1.42
CA THR A 214 19.22 -13.31 -1.68
C THR A 214 19.62 -13.31 -3.16
N SER A 215 18.71 -12.92 -4.05
CA SER A 215 18.97 -12.86 -5.48
C SER A 215 19.83 -11.66 -5.91
N ALA A 216 20.81 -11.95 -6.77
CA ALA A 216 21.60 -10.94 -7.44
C ALA A 216 20.76 -10.10 -8.42
N ASP A 217 19.67 -10.64 -8.94
CA ASP A 217 18.81 -9.99 -9.92
C ASP A 217 17.82 -8.99 -9.30
N SER A 218 17.59 -9.00 -7.98
CA SER A 218 16.73 -8.00 -7.36
C SER A 218 17.35 -6.60 -7.46
N LEU A 219 16.54 -5.58 -7.74
CA LEU A 219 16.94 -4.17 -7.60
C LEU A 219 16.94 -3.72 -6.14
N ILE A 220 16.17 -4.41 -5.30
CA ILE A 220 16.08 -4.13 -3.87
C ILE A 220 17.35 -4.64 -3.19
N LYS A 221 17.97 -3.78 -2.38
CA LYS A 221 19.10 -4.13 -1.52
C LYS A 221 18.59 -4.74 -0.22
N ASP A 222 17.71 -4.00 0.46
CA ASP A 222 17.06 -4.45 1.69
C ASP A 222 15.79 -3.61 1.96
N VAL A 223 14.86 -4.21 2.71
CA VAL A 223 13.72 -3.53 3.33
C VAL A 223 13.96 -3.50 4.83
N ARG A 224 13.79 -2.34 5.46
CA ARG A 224 13.98 -2.16 6.90
C ARG A 224 12.67 -1.78 7.56
N VAL A 225 12.33 -2.44 8.65
CA VAL A 225 11.15 -2.17 9.46
C VAL A 225 11.60 -1.86 10.88
N ALA A 226 11.42 -0.61 11.31
CA ALA A 226 11.68 -0.20 12.68
C ALA A 226 10.45 -0.52 13.55
N LEU A 227 10.66 -1.21 14.66
CA LEU A 227 9.64 -1.61 15.63
C LEU A 227 9.92 -0.92 16.97
N ASP A 228 8.93 -0.25 17.54
CA ASP A 228 9.05 0.40 18.85
C ASP A 228 9.64 -0.52 19.91
N GLY A 229 10.64 -0.07 20.66
CA GLY A 229 11.36 -0.91 21.63
C GLY A 229 10.49 -1.44 22.78
N GLU A 230 9.34 -0.82 23.05
CA GLU A 230 8.43 -1.20 24.14
C GLU A 230 7.14 -1.86 23.65
N LYS A 231 6.48 -1.24 22.66
CA LYS A 231 5.18 -1.65 22.12
C LYS A 231 5.31 -2.58 20.92
N LEU A 232 6.50 -2.72 20.35
CA LEU A 232 6.78 -3.50 19.15
C LEU A 232 5.83 -3.17 17.98
N MET A 233 5.39 -1.90 17.93
CA MET A 233 4.58 -1.38 16.84
C MET A 233 5.50 -0.94 15.69
N PRO A 234 5.16 -1.18 14.42
CA PRO A 234 5.89 -0.58 13.31
C PRO A 234 5.90 0.94 13.41
N LEU A 235 7.10 1.52 13.41
CA LEU A 235 7.31 2.96 13.45
C LEU A 235 7.76 3.54 12.11
N ARG A 236 8.51 2.76 11.32
CA ARG A 236 9.02 3.16 10.01
C ARG A 236 9.28 1.94 9.12
N VAL A 237 9.01 2.09 7.83
CA VAL A 237 9.40 1.16 6.77
C VAL A 237 10.25 1.90 5.75
N GLN A 238 11.37 1.32 5.34
CA GLN A 238 12.27 1.86 4.32
C GLN A 238 12.60 0.79 3.29
N VAL A 239 12.64 1.17 2.02
CA VAL A 239 13.06 0.32 0.91
C VAL A 239 14.32 0.90 0.30
N TYR A 240 15.44 0.20 0.45
CA TYR A 240 16.71 0.58 -0.15
C TYR A 240 16.94 -0.18 -1.45
N THR A 241 17.43 0.51 -2.47
CA THR A 241 17.82 -0.09 -3.75
C THR A 241 19.33 -0.26 -3.85
N LYS A 242 19.78 -1.19 -4.69
CA LYS A 242 21.22 -1.41 -4.93
C LYS A 242 21.84 -0.13 -5.54
N GLY A 243 22.97 0.30 -4.96
CA GLY A 243 23.70 1.50 -5.40
C GLY A 243 23.16 2.84 -4.87
N ALA A 244 22.11 2.84 -4.05
CA ALA A 244 21.59 4.04 -3.40
C ALA A 244 22.00 4.13 -1.92
N ALA A 245 22.39 5.33 -1.48
CA ALA A 245 22.66 5.62 -0.07
C ALA A 245 21.37 5.95 0.70
N GLU A 246 20.40 6.56 0.03
CA GLU A 246 19.09 6.94 0.57
C GLU A 246 18.01 5.91 0.17
N PRO A 247 16.93 5.77 0.96
CA PRO A 247 15.84 4.88 0.61
C PRO A 247 15.13 5.39 -0.65
N ALA A 248 14.72 4.46 -1.51
CA ALA A 248 13.86 4.78 -2.66
C ALA A 248 12.42 5.02 -2.22
N PHE A 249 12.01 4.41 -1.11
CA PHE A 249 10.71 4.62 -0.49
C PHE A 249 10.87 4.58 1.03
N GLU A 250 10.18 5.47 1.73
CA GLU A 250 10.11 5.52 3.18
C GLU A 250 8.70 5.92 3.62
N VAL A 251 8.21 5.30 4.68
CA VAL A 251 7.04 5.75 5.41
C VAL A 251 7.29 5.57 6.90
N GLY A 252 7.08 6.59 7.72
CA GLY A 252 7.30 6.47 9.16
C GLY A 252 6.78 7.64 9.96
N PHE A 253 6.72 7.47 11.28
CA PHE A 253 6.34 8.54 12.18
C PHE A 253 7.47 9.59 12.27
N GLU A 254 7.12 10.82 11.97
CA GLU A 254 7.90 12.01 12.34
C GLU A 254 7.66 12.35 13.81
N SER A 255 6.42 12.24 14.27
CA SER A 255 6.04 12.39 15.68
C SER A 255 5.03 11.31 16.08
N LEU A 256 5.11 10.84 17.33
CA LEU A 256 4.22 9.82 17.86
C LEU A 256 4.02 9.99 19.37
N SER A 257 2.76 9.92 19.79
CA SER A 257 2.34 9.90 21.19
C SER A 257 1.35 8.75 21.39
N PHE A 258 1.56 7.94 22.43
CA PHE A 258 0.62 6.89 22.84
C PHE A 258 -0.42 7.38 23.87
N THR A 259 -0.65 8.69 23.91
CA THR A 259 -1.73 9.28 24.70
C THR A 259 -3.05 9.11 23.96
N ALA A 260 -4.10 8.70 24.67
CA ALA A 260 -5.44 8.63 24.10
C ALA A 260 -5.85 10.00 23.55
N PRO A 261 -6.19 10.11 22.25
CA PRO A 261 -6.66 11.36 21.67
C PRO A 261 -7.95 11.85 22.35
N ALA A 262 -8.12 13.18 22.42
CA ALA A 262 -9.38 13.76 22.90
C ALA A 262 -10.55 13.32 21.99
N PRO A 263 -11.76 13.06 22.53
CA PRO A 263 -12.91 12.62 21.75
C PRO A 263 -13.28 13.54 20.59
N GLU A 264 -13.05 14.85 20.74
CA GLU A 264 -13.29 15.87 19.71
C GLU A 264 -12.49 15.65 18.42
N ASN A 265 -11.38 14.90 18.46
CA ASN A 265 -10.62 14.55 17.26
C ASN A 265 -11.39 13.60 16.33
N PHE A 266 -12.40 12.89 16.85
CA PHE A 266 -13.20 11.91 16.11
C PHE A 266 -14.56 12.46 15.70
N SER A 267 -15.04 13.53 16.34
CA SER A 267 -16.29 14.17 15.93
C SER A 267 -16.08 15.01 14.66
N PHE A 268 -16.89 14.77 13.63
CA PHE A 268 -16.92 15.60 12.43
C PHE A 268 -18.32 16.19 12.21
N THR A 269 -18.37 17.50 12.00
CA THR A 269 -19.58 18.22 11.58
C THR A 269 -19.23 18.99 10.32
N PRO A 270 -19.92 18.74 9.19
CA PRO A 270 -19.68 19.49 7.95
C PRO A 270 -19.77 21.01 8.21
N PRO A 271 -18.80 21.81 7.75
CA PRO A 271 -18.82 23.25 7.95
C PRO A 271 -19.99 23.89 7.19
N ALA A 272 -20.34 25.12 7.57
CA ALA A 272 -21.44 25.85 6.96
C ALA A 272 -21.24 26.01 5.44
N GLY A 273 -22.25 25.65 4.66
CA GLY A 273 -22.21 25.73 3.19
C GLY A 273 -21.53 24.54 2.50
N ALA A 274 -21.04 23.54 3.23
CA ALA A 274 -20.51 22.32 2.65
C ALA A 274 -21.58 21.52 1.89
N LYS A 275 -21.22 21.00 0.72
CA LYS A 275 -22.05 20.02 0.00
C LYS A 275 -21.97 18.69 0.76
N VAL A 276 -23.11 18.23 1.27
CA VAL A 276 -23.19 16.94 1.98
C VAL A 276 -23.78 15.88 1.06
N GLU A 277 -23.04 14.79 0.87
CA GLU A 277 -23.50 13.60 0.17
C GLU A 277 -23.55 12.42 1.14
N GLN A 278 -24.42 11.45 0.86
CA GLN A 278 -24.49 10.20 1.60
C GLN A 278 -24.30 9.06 0.61
N GLU A 279 -23.36 8.18 0.94
CA GLU A 279 -23.10 6.96 0.20
C GLU A 279 -23.18 5.79 1.17
N THR A 280 -23.69 4.66 0.68
CA THR A 280 -23.59 3.43 1.45
C THR A 280 -22.20 2.87 1.18
N ALA A 281 -21.40 2.71 2.23
CA ALA A 281 -20.15 1.99 2.13
C ALA A 281 -20.49 0.62 1.55
N THR A 282 -20.11 0.38 0.30
CA THR A 282 -20.16 -0.98 -0.22
C THR A 282 -19.02 -1.66 0.53
N PRO A 283 -19.29 -2.63 1.44
CA PRO A 283 -18.20 -3.40 2.00
C PRO A 283 -17.39 -3.91 0.81
N PRO A 284 -16.04 -3.93 0.87
CA PRO A 284 -15.28 -4.62 -0.15
C PRO A 284 -15.81 -6.06 -0.13
N VAL A 285 -16.73 -6.37 -1.05
CA VAL A 285 -17.38 -7.67 -1.17
C VAL A 285 -16.24 -8.57 -1.47
N GLY A 286 -15.80 -9.33 -0.45
CA GLY A 286 -14.54 -10.05 -0.38
C GLY A 286 -13.99 -10.24 -1.77
N HIS A 287 -13.26 -9.23 -2.25
CA HIS A 287 -12.73 -9.30 -3.58
C HIS A 287 -11.63 -10.34 -3.37
N ARG A 288 -11.93 -11.61 -3.69
CA ARG A 288 -11.07 -12.26 -4.66
C ARG A 288 -10.86 -11.16 -5.67
N PRO A 289 -9.65 -10.61 -5.78
CA PRO A 289 -9.49 -9.45 -6.61
C PRO A 289 -9.80 -9.95 -8.00
N GLU A 290 -11.04 -9.79 -8.48
CA GLU A 290 -11.47 -10.28 -9.77
C GLU A 290 -10.82 -9.41 -10.84
N ALA A 291 -10.43 -8.17 -10.52
CA ALA A 291 -9.49 -7.39 -11.32
C ALA A 291 -8.07 -8.00 -11.36
N VAL A 292 -7.63 -8.71 -10.32
CA VAL A 292 -6.35 -9.44 -10.30
C VAL A 292 -6.55 -10.86 -10.83
N ALA A 293 -7.75 -11.45 -10.79
CA ALA A 293 -8.08 -12.74 -11.39
C ALA A 293 -8.25 -12.61 -12.91
N GLU A 294 -8.88 -11.53 -13.38
CA GLU A 294 -8.96 -11.14 -14.80
C GLU A 294 -7.61 -10.65 -15.33
N ALA A 295 -6.75 -10.03 -14.49
CA ALA A 295 -5.35 -9.77 -14.83
C ALA A 295 -4.49 -11.06 -14.79
N HIS A 296 -4.76 -11.99 -13.88
CA HIS A 296 -4.15 -13.33 -13.84
C HIS A 296 -4.57 -14.18 -15.04
N ASP A 297 -5.76 -13.96 -15.61
CA ASP A 297 -6.21 -14.62 -16.84
C ASP A 297 -5.57 -14.03 -18.11
N ARG A 298 -4.84 -12.90 -18.01
CA ARG A 298 -4.15 -12.24 -19.14
C ARG A 298 -2.63 -12.10 -18.98
N GLY A 299 -2.07 -12.47 -17.83
CA GLY A 299 -0.64 -12.37 -17.55
C GLY A 299 -0.12 -13.55 -16.74
N SER A 300 1.14 -13.92 -16.98
CA SER A 300 1.86 -14.94 -16.24
C SER A 300 2.96 -14.33 -15.40
N VAL A 301 3.37 -15.04 -14.34
CA VAL A 301 4.54 -14.66 -13.54
C VAL A 301 5.67 -15.63 -13.84
N VAL A 302 6.81 -15.10 -14.25
CA VAL A 302 8.05 -15.86 -14.43
C VAL A 302 8.94 -15.61 -13.22
N GLY A 303 9.51 -16.68 -12.65
CA GLY A 303 10.30 -16.60 -11.43
C GLY A 303 9.45 -16.70 -10.15
N SER A 304 10.06 -16.39 -9.02
CA SER A 304 9.43 -16.45 -7.70
C SER A 304 10.04 -15.45 -6.74
N GLY A 305 9.29 -15.01 -5.74
CA GLY A 305 9.84 -14.14 -4.70
C GLY A 305 10.30 -12.80 -5.25
N TRP A 306 11.48 -12.34 -4.84
CA TRP A 306 12.10 -11.10 -5.31
C TRP A 306 12.51 -11.09 -6.79
N ASP A 307 12.52 -12.26 -7.43
CA ASP A 307 12.85 -12.42 -8.87
C ASP A 307 11.60 -12.48 -9.75
N SER A 308 10.42 -12.27 -9.17
CA SER A 308 9.16 -12.36 -9.90
C SER A 308 9.07 -11.28 -10.97
N VAL A 309 8.79 -11.72 -12.20
CA VAL A 309 8.53 -10.87 -13.35
C VAL A 309 7.09 -11.11 -13.78
N LEU A 310 6.27 -10.07 -13.71
CA LEU A 310 4.95 -10.07 -14.34
C LEU A 310 5.15 -9.97 -15.86
N VAL A 311 4.49 -10.84 -16.60
CA VAL A 311 4.44 -10.83 -18.07
C VAL A 311 2.97 -10.72 -18.47
N THR A 312 2.61 -9.66 -19.18
CA THR A 312 1.24 -9.45 -19.68
C THR A 312 1.29 -8.94 -21.12
N SER A 313 0.21 -9.08 -21.87
CA SER A 313 0.06 -8.40 -23.15
C SER A 313 -0.43 -6.96 -22.93
N LEU A 314 0.01 -6.02 -23.77
CA LEU A 314 -0.60 -4.70 -23.82
C LEU A 314 -2.06 -4.84 -24.26
N PRO A 315 -3.01 -4.09 -23.66
CA PRO A 315 -4.37 -4.10 -24.14
C PRO A 315 -4.40 -3.61 -25.59
N GLU A 316 -4.97 -4.40 -26.49
CA GLU A 316 -5.35 -3.91 -27.81
C GLU A 316 -6.33 -2.76 -27.60
N ALA A 317 -6.03 -1.58 -28.14
CA ALA A 317 -7.00 -0.49 -28.15
C ALA A 317 -8.28 -1.04 -28.81
N PRO A 318 -9.45 -0.97 -28.16
CA PRO A 318 -10.65 -1.53 -28.75
C PRO A 318 -10.96 -0.76 -30.04
N VAL A 319 -10.72 -1.40 -31.18
CA VAL A 319 -11.33 -1.01 -32.45
C VAL A 319 -12.78 -1.49 -32.37
N ARG A 320 -13.58 -0.82 -31.55
CA ARG A 320 -15.04 -0.91 -31.65
C ARG A 320 -15.47 0.23 -32.55
N ASP A 321 -16.24 -0.10 -33.58
CA ASP A 321 -16.99 0.88 -34.36
C ASP A 321 -17.94 1.64 -33.42
N VAL A 322 -17.46 2.73 -32.82
CA VAL A 322 -18.26 3.65 -32.03
C VAL A 322 -18.86 4.68 -32.99
N PRO A 323 -20.18 4.92 -32.99
CA PRO A 323 -20.79 5.99 -33.77
C PRO A 323 -20.07 7.32 -33.48
N ALA A 324 -19.91 8.15 -34.52
CA ALA A 324 -19.02 9.33 -34.58
C ALA A 324 -19.36 10.51 -33.64
N GLN A 325 -19.80 10.27 -32.41
CA GLN A 325 -20.06 11.31 -31.39
C GLN A 325 -19.34 11.12 -30.04
N GLN A 326 -18.47 10.12 -29.91
CA GLN A 326 -17.54 10.00 -28.76
C GLN A 326 -16.14 9.66 -29.25
N GLN A 327 -15.51 10.61 -29.96
CA GLN A 327 -14.08 10.64 -30.23
C GLN A 327 -13.41 11.60 -29.25
N ASP A 328 -13.44 11.29 -27.97
CA ASP A 328 -12.44 11.79 -27.03
C ASP A 328 -11.90 10.53 -26.36
N GLY A 329 -10.61 10.24 -26.54
CA GLY A 329 -9.90 9.05 -26.04
C GLY A 329 -9.81 8.95 -24.51
N LYS A 330 -10.85 9.35 -23.81
CA LYS A 330 -10.96 9.35 -22.36
C LYS A 330 -11.58 8.02 -21.94
N GLY A 331 -10.79 7.21 -21.22
CA GLY A 331 -11.33 6.07 -20.48
C GLY A 331 -12.37 6.52 -19.43
N PRO A 332 -13.06 5.57 -18.76
CA PRO A 332 -14.14 5.86 -17.82
C PRO A 332 -13.73 6.80 -16.66
N ASP A 333 -12.44 6.96 -16.39
CA ASP A 333 -11.88 7.84 -15.35
C ASP A 333 -11.15 9.08 -15.89
N GLY A 334 -11.30 9.41 -17.18
CA GLY A 334 -10.60 10.54 -17.81
C GLY A 334 -9.11 10.28 -18.12
N LEU A 335 -8.62 9.07 -17.87
CA LEU A 335 -7.26 8.63 -18.21
C LEU A 335 -7.15 8.37 -19.72
N ASP A 336 -6.23 9.08 -20.37
CA ASP A 336 -5.82 8.82 -21.75
C ASP A 336 -4.70 7.77 -21.74
N VAL A 337 -5.12 6.50 -21.89
CA VAL A 337 -4.22 5.34 -21.88
C VAL A 337 -3.24 5.39 -23.05
N ALA A 338 -3.64 5.95 -24.20
CA ALA A 338 -2.77 6.08 -25.37
C ALA A 338 -1.66 7.10 -25.11
N ALA A 339 -1.99 8.27 -24.56
CA ALA A 339 -1.02 9.29 -24.19
C ALA A 339 -0.03 8.81 -23.11
N LEU A 340 -0.50 8.03 -22.13
CA LEU A 340 0.36 7.42 -21.11
C LEU A 340 1.34 6.41 -21.73
N LEU A 341 0.85 5.53 -22.62
CA LEU A 341 1.68 4.56 -23.32
C LEU A 341 2.71 5.25 -24.24
N ASP A 342 2.34 6.32 -24.92
CA ASP A 342 3.25 7.10 -25.75
C ASP A 342 4.30 7.84 -24.91
N GLY A 343 3.91 8.40 -23.76
CA GLY A 343 4.83 8.96 -22.77
C GLY A 343 5.84 7.91 -22.27
N LEU A 344 5.37 6.71 -21.93
CA LEU A 344 6.22 5.60 -21.50
C LEU A 344 7.20 5.18 -22.60
N LYS A 345 6.74 5.06 -23.85
CA LYS A 345 7.59 4.73 -25.01
C LYS A 345 8.64 5.81 -25.28
N GLY A 346 8.29 7.08 -25.07
CA GLY A 346 9.20 8.22 -25.21
C GLY A 346 10.30 8.26 -24.16
N ALA A 347 9.98 7.88 -22.92
CA ALA A 347 10.96 7.81 -21.82
C ALA A 347 11.82 6.53 -21.83
N ALA A 348 11.40 5.49 -22.58
CA ALA A 348 12.06 4.20 -22.62
C ALA A 348 13.18 4.14 -23.68
N THR A 349 14.23 3.38 -23.35
CA THR A 349 15.40 3.18 -24.22
C THR A 349 15.22 1.97 -25.14
N PRO A 350 15.58 2.04 -26.43
CA PRO A 350 15.50 0.88 -27.32
C PRO A 350 16.53 -0.18 -26.91
N VAL A 351 16.10 -1.44 -26.83
CA VAL A 351 16.92 -2.59 -26.45
C VAL A 351 16.59 -3.78 -27.34
N SER A 352 17.55 -4.69 -27.51
CA SER A 352 17.36 -5.92 -28.27
C SER A 352 18.18 -7.07 -27.69
N GLY A 353 17.76 -8.29 -28.00
CA GLY A 353 18.41 -9.51 -27.57
C GLY A 353 17.85 -10.73 -28.28
N GLN A 354 18.17 -11.93 -27.78
CA GLN A 354 17.68 -13.19 -28.35
C GLN A 354 16.15 -13.32 -28.28
N TRP A 355 15.51 -12.60 -27.36
CA TRP A 355 14.06 -12.54 -27.18
C TRP A 355 13.36 -11.60 -28.18
N GLY A 356 14.10 -10.85 -29.00
CA GLY A 356 13.57 -9.86 -29.95
C GLY A 356 14.07 -8.45 -29.65
N SER A 357 13.25 -7.45 -29.98
CA SER A 357 13.50 -6.03 -29.73
C SER A 357 12.35 -5.41 -28.95
N GLY A 358 12.63 -4.29 -28.30
CA GLY A 358 11.64 -3.55 -27.53
C GLY A 358 12.22 -2.29 -26.91
N ARG A 359 11.53 -1.78 -25.89
CA ARG A 359 11.92 -0.60 -25.14
C ARG A 359 11.94 -0.88 -23.64
N LEU A 360 13.05 -0.53 -23.01
CA LEU A 360 13.26 -0.67 -21.58
C LEU A 360 13.09 0.67 -20.88
N LEU A 361 12.18 0.72 -19.93
CA LEU A 361 12.08 1.77 -18.92
C LEU A 361 12.70 1.27 -17.61
N ARG A 362 13.54 2.09 -17.00
CA ARG A 362 14.19 1.76 -15.73
C ARG A 362 13.93 2.85 -14.70
N THR A 363 13.50 2.44 -13.53
CA THR A 363 13.38 3.28 -12.34
C THR A 363 14.38 2.79 -11.29
N LYS A 364 14.42 3.40 -10.10
CA LYS A 364 15.27 2.90 -9.01
C LYS A 364 14.80 1.55 -8.47
N VAL A 365 13.48 1.29 -8.51
CA VAL A 365 12.84 0.13 -7.85
C VAL A 365 12.26 -0.89 -8.81
N VAL A 366 11.96 -0.50 -10.05
CA VAL A 366 11.27 -1.34 -11.03
C VAL A 366 11.92 -1.17 -12.41
N SER A 367 12.08 -2.28 -13.12
CA SER A 367 12.37 -2.30 -14.55
C SER A 367 11.09 -2.71 -15.29
N ILE A 368 10.84 -2.08 -16.45
CA ILE A 368 9.71 -2.41 -17.33
C ILE A 368 10.26 -2.58 -18.75
N LEU A 369 9.94 -3.69 -19.39
CA LEU A 369 10.28 -3.99 -20.78
C LEU A 369 8.99 -4.10 -21.60
N ILE A 370 8.88 -3.28 -22.63
CA ILE A 370 7.80 -3.33 -23.62
C ILE A 370 8.40 -3.91 -24.89
N THR A 371 8.03 -5.13 -25.27
CA THR A 371 8.56 -5.82 -26.45
C THR A 371 7.76 -5.46 -27.71
N ASP A 372 8.40 -5.52 -28.86
CA ASP A 372 7.76 -5.20 -30.15
C ASP A 372 6.70 -6.23 -30.55
N ASP A 373 6.72 -7.43 -29.94
CA ASP A 373 5.68 -8.46 -30.08
C ASP A 373 4.44 -8.22 -29.19
N GLY A 374 4.39 -7.08 -28.48
CA GLY A 374 3.21 -6.62 -27.73
C GLY A 374 3.16 -7.03 -26.27
N ARG A 375 4.22 -7.65 -25.72
CA ARG A 375 4.31 -7.99 -24.30
C ARG A 375 4.84 -6.82 -23.47
N LEU A 376 4.37 -6.74 -22.24
CA LEU A 376 4.87 -5.90 -21.17
C LEU A 376 5.38 -6.80 -20.04
N LEU A 377 6.64 -6.65 -19.69
CA LEU A 377 7.28 -7.34 -18.58
C LEU A 377 7.67 -6.32 -17.52
N ALA A 378 7.35 -6.59 -16.26
CA ALA A 378 7.67 -5.68 -15.15
C ALA A 378 8.08 -6.44 -13.89
N GLY A 379 9.08 -5.93 -13.19
CA GLY A 379 9.51 -6.48 -11.90
C GLY A 379 10.53 -5.59 -11.21
N ALA A 380 10.71 -5.81 -9.91
CA ALA A 380 11.76 -5.17 -9.11
C ALA A 380 13.12 -5.84 -9.33
N VAL A 381 13.46 -6.09 -10.60
CA VAL A 381 14.60 -6.89 -11.04
C VAL A 381 15.45 -6.16 -12.07
N THR A 382 16.67 -6.64 -12.27
CA THR A 382 17.59 -6.16 -13.30
C THR A 382 17.00 -6.32 -14.70
N PRO A 383 17.43 -5.48 -15.68
CA PRO A 383 17.05 -5.65 -17.08
C PRO A 383 17.37 -7.05 -17.62
N GLU A 384 18.49 -7.64 -17.19
CA GLU A 384 18.91 -8.97 -17.60
C GLU A 384 17.91 -10.05 -17.16
N ALA A 385 17.28 -9.90 -16.00
CA ALA A 385 16.21 -10.79 -15.56
C ALA A 385 14.95 -10.66 -16.42
N LEU A 386 14.58 -9.44 -16.81
CA LEU A 386 13.49 -9.23 -17.77
C LEU A 386 13.78 -9.85 -19.13
N TYR A 387 15.02 -9.74 -19.62
CA TYR A 387 15.43 -10.34 -20.89
C TYR A 387 15.37 -11.86 -20.86
N ARG A 388 15.76 -12.49 -19.74
CA ARG A 388 15.60 -13.93 -19.54
C ARG A 388 14.14 -14.31 -19.52
N ALA A 389 13.29 -13.58 -18.80
CA ALA A 389 11.85 -13.82 -18.75
C ALA A 389 11.19 -13.65 -20.13
N ALA A 390 11.59 -12.65 -20.92
CA ALA A 390 11.09 -12.43 -22.27
C ALA A 390 11.48 -13.57 -23.24
N GLY A 391 12.59 -14.25 -22.99
CA GLY A 391 13.05 -15.41 -23.77
C GLY A 391 12.30 -16.71 -23.46
N VAL A 392 11.56 -16.77 -22.35
CA VAL A 392 10.67 -17.91 -22.05
C VAL A 392 9.44 -17.78 -22.95
N LYS A 393 9.30 -18.69 -23.93
CA LYS A 393 8.08 -18.79 -24.73
C LYS A 393 6.94 -19.24 -23.82
N GLY A 394 5.84 -18.47 -23.80
CA GLY A 394 4.61 -18.79 -23.08
C GLY A 394 3.88 -19.99 -23.67
#